data_AF-A0AAP2CHG9-F1
#
_entry.id   AF-A0AAP2CHG9-F1
#
_cell.length_a   1.000
_cell.length_b   1.000
_cell.length_c   1.000
_cell.angle_alpha   90.00
_cell.angle_beta   90.00
_cell.angle_gamma   90.00
#
_symmetry.space_group_name_H-M   'P 1'
#
loop_
_entity.id
_entity.type
_entity.pdbx_description
1 polymer ?
#
loop_
_entity_poly.entity_id
_entity_poly.type
_entity_poly.pdbx_seq_one_letter_code
_entity_poly.pdbx_strand_id
1 'polypeptide(L)'
;MKKILLSLLTTAILFSCAQNQSEEERFTYENDRIVDTETGDEYMVEDQDTYTVTHPDGEQETVTYEETPFYGTEAADEFLERYNTRLAERKETLLVEQKNKIKQARKERYAEYSDKELIEQFNQLHKDLAPYEQQMDIIAELVERGAVTEEEAVELMEVDEADINFDIDYDPEENAEEIPTP
;
A
#
# COMPACT_ATOMS: atom_id res chain seq x y z
N MET A 1 -37.71 -31.99 64.09
CA MET A 1 -38.23 -32.18 62.72
C MET A 1 -38.58 -30.84 62.11
N LYS A 2 -37.73 -30.35 61.20
CA LYS A 2 -37.94 -29.29 60.19
C LYS A 2 -36.55 -28.94 59.67
N LYS A 3 -36.25 -29.27 58.40
CA LYS A 3 -35.19 -28.74 57.50
C LYS A 3 -34.93 -29.78 56.40
N ILE A 4 -35.89 -29.91 55.49
CA ILE A 4 -35.65 -30.46 54.14
C ILE A 4 -36.44 -29.53 53.23
N LEU A 5 -35.75 -28.64 52.53
CA LEU A 5 -36.21 -27.85 51.38
C LEU A 5 -35.18 -26.74 51.15
N LEU A 6 -34.05 -27.05 50.49
CA LEU A 6 -33.26 -26.10 49.68
C LEU A 6 -32.04 -26.80 49.07
N SER A 7 -32.20 -27.72 48.13
CA SER A 7 -31.04 -28.20 47.35
C SER A 7 -31.42 -28.92 46.06
N LEU A 8 -32.30 -28.32 45.25
CA LEU A 8 -32.67 -28.89 43.94
C LEU A 8 -33.08 -27.78 42.96
N LEU A 9 -32.29 -26.71 42.87
CA LEU A 9 -32.50 -25.65 41.86
C LEU A 9 -31.21 -24.95 41.40
N THR A 10 -30.06 -25.63 41.43
CA THR A 10 -28.76 -25.00 41.06
C THR A 10 -27.93 -25.80 40.06
N THR A 11 -28.47 -26.88 39.48
CA THR A 11 -27.73 -27.71 38.51
C THR A 11 -28.13 -27.51 37.05
N ALA A 12 -28.99 -26.53 36.73
CA ALA A 12 -29.47 -26.31 35.36
C ALA A 12 -28.77 -25.16 34.60
N ILE A 13 -27.80 -24.44 35.19
CA ILE A 13 -27.20 -23.24 34.57
C ILE A 13 -25.81 -23.50 33.96
N LEU A 14 -25.20 -24.66 34.17
CA LEU A 14 -23.84 -24.96 33.67
C LEU A 14 -23.79 -25.64 32.29
N PHE A 15 -24.92 -25.76 31.58
CA PHE A 15 -24.96 -26.34 30.22
C PHE A 15 -25.31 -25.32 29.11
N SER A 16 -25.37 -24.01 29.43
CA SER A 16 -25.72 -22.98 28.42
C SER A 16 -24.53 -22.15 27.92
N CYS A 17 -23.30 -22.42 28.36
CA CYS A 17 -22.08 -21.78 27.81
C CYS A 17 -21.40 -22.65 26.74
N ALA A 18 -22.21 -23.32 25.92
CA ALA A 18 -21.82 -23.89 24.64
C ALA A 18 -22.86 -23.50 23.58
N GLN A 19 -23.44 -22.29 23.73
CA GLN A 19 -24.24 -21.67 22.68
C GLN A 19 -23.26 -21.16 21.64
N ASN A 20 -23.21 -21.87 20.51
CA ASN A 20 -22.69 -21.46 19.22
C ASN A 20 -22.39 -19.95 19.18
N GLN A 21 -21.12 -19.59 19.37
CA GLN A 21 -20.63 -18.34 18.79
C GLN A 21 -20.97 -18.44 17.30
N SER A 22 -21.59 -17.40 16.73
CA SER A 22 -21.69 -17.33 15.28
C SER A 22 -20.28 -17.43 14.70
N GLU A 23 -20.12 -17.98 13.49
CA GLU A 23 -18.81 -18.07 12.84
C GLU A 23 -18.10 -16.69 12.79
N GLU A 24 -18.88 -15.59 12.77
CA GLU A 24 -18.40 -14.21 12.89
C GLU A 24 -17.77 -13.84 14.25
N GLU A 25 -18.15 -14.49 15.35
CA GLU A 25 -17.58 -14.25 16.69
C GLU A 25 -16.31 -15.06 16.96
N ARG A 26 -16.00 -16.06 16.11
CA ARG A 26 -14.79 -16.88 16.21
C ARG A 26 -13.54 -16.16 15.70
N PHE A 27 -13.68 -15.32 14.68
CA PHE A 27 -12.55 -14.66 14.03
C PHE A 27 -12.44 -13.19 14.43
N THR A 28 -11.25 -12.77 14.85
CA THR A 28 -10.94 -11.36 15.08
C THR A 28 -10.16 -10.81 13.90
N TYR A 29 -10.73 -9.81 13.23
CA TYR A 29 -10.13 -9.16 12.06
C TYR A 29 -9.36 -7.92 12.52
N GLU A 30 -8.04 -7.96 12.42
CA GLU A 30 -7.14 -6.88 12.79
C GLU A 30 -6.34 -6.45 11.56
N ASN A 31 -6.02 -5.16 11.42
CA ASN A 31 -5.23 -4.58 10.34
C ASN A 31 -4.85 -5.50 9.16
N ASP A 32 -3.80 -6.29 9.28
CA ASP A 32 -3.24 -7.20 8.26
C ASP A 32 -3.42 -8.69 8.59
N ARG A 33 -4.11 -9.03 9.68
CA ARG A 33 -4.25 -10.40 10.19
C ARG A 33 -5.65 -10.76 10.66
N ILE A 34 -5.99 -12.03 10.52
CA ILE A 34 -7.20 -12.61 11.10
C ILE A 34 -6.76 -13.58 12.19
N VAL A 35 -7.37 -13.51 13.38
CA VAL A 35 -7.04 -14.39 14.50
C VAL A 35 -8.22 -15.31 14.78
N ASP A 36 -7.99 -16.62 14.71
CA ASP A 36 -8.95 -17.62 15.14
C ASP A 36 -8.90 -17.75 16.66
N THR A 37 -9.96 -17.32 17.34
CA THR A 37 -10.02 -17.31 18.80
C THR A 37 -10.23 -18.70 19.41
N GLU A 38 -10.61 -19.70 18.62
CA GLU A 38 -10.76 -21.09 19.07
C GLU A 38 -9.45 -21.86 19.01
N THR A 39 -8.71 -21.75 17.90
CA THR A 39 -7.44 -22.48 17.70
C THR A 39 -6.22 -21.69 18.15
N GLY A 40 -6.30 -20.36 18.12
CA GLY A 40 -5.17 -19.46 18.32
C GLY A 40 -4.30 -19.26 17.08
N ASP A 41 -4.74 -19.73 15.90
CA ASP A 41 -4.03 -19.52 14.64
C ASP A 41 -4.15 -18.06 14.18
N GLU A 42 -3.05 -17.49 13.72
CA GLU A 42 -2.99 -16.16 13.13
C GLU A 42 -2.77 -16.25 11.62
N TYR A 43 -3.70 -15.71 10.83
CA TYR A 43 -3.67 -15.69 9.37
C TYR A 43 -3.22 -14.31 8.91
N MET A 44 -1.98 -14.17 8.49
CA MET A 44 -1.41 -12.93 7.94
C MET A 44 -1.61 -12.90 6.43
N VAL A 45 -2.13 -11.81 5.88
CA VAL A 45 -2.30 -11.67 4.43
C VAL A 45 -0.94 -11.47 3.76
N GLU A 46 -0.57 -12.31 2.80
CA GLU A 46 0.65 -12.10 1.99
C GLU A 46 0.33 -11.40 0.67
N ASP A 47 -0.68 -11.90 -0.05
CA ASP A 47 -1.21 -11.31 -1.28
C ASP A 47 -2.74 -11.48 -1.34
N GLN A 48 -3.34 -11.22 -2.51
CA GLN A 48 -4.81 -11.24 -2.64
C GLN A 48 -5.43 -12.62 -2.40
N ASP A 49 -4.67 -13.69 -2.60
CA ASP A 49 -5.19 -15.05 -2.64
C ASP A 49 -4.54 -15.97 -1.59
N THR A 50 -3.52 -15.50 -0.86
CA THR A 50 -2.75 -16.33 0.07
C THR A 50 -2.52 -15.69 1.44
N TYR A 51 -2.49 -16.57 2.44
CA TYR A 51 -2.23 -16.25 3.83
C TYR A 51 -1.06 -17.08 4.34
N THR A 52 -0.23 -16.45 5.17
CA THR A 52 0.69 -17.17 6.05
C THR A 52 0.00 -17.39 7.38
N VAL A 53 -0.26 -18.65 7.71
CA VAL A 53 -0.82 -19.10 8.98
C VAL A 53 0.33 -19.32 9.95
N THR A 54 0.24 -18.72 11.14
CA THR A 54 1.13 -19.00 12.27
C THR A 54 0.32 -19.71 13.35
N HIS A 55 0.70 -20.95 13.66
CA HIS A 55 0.08 -21.76 14.69
C HIS A 55 0.57 -21.37 16.10
N PRO A 56 -0.15 -21.73 17.17
CA PRO A 56 0.25 -21.42 18.55
C PRO A 56 1.61 -22.00 18.99
N ASP A 57 2.08 -23.07 18.35
CA ASP A 57 3.39 -23.67 18.58
C ASP A 57 4.52 -22.97 17.80
N GLY A 58 4.17 -22.01 16.95
CA GLY A 58 5.08 -21.23 16.12
C GLY A 58 5.38 -21.85 14.76
N GLU A 59 4.78 -22.99 14.41
CA GLU A 59 4.84 -23.51 13.04
C GLU A 59 4.11 -22.58 12.08
N GLN A 60 4.62 -22.47 10.85
CA GLN A 60 4.07 -21.61 9.81
C GLN A 60 3.80 -22.40 8.55
N GLU A 61 2.66 -22.11 7.92
CA GLU A 61 2.30 -22.64 6.61
C GLU A 61 1.63 -21.58 5.75
N THR A 62 1.71 -21.75 4.42
CA THR A 62 1.02 -20.90 3.46
C THR A 62 -0.22 -21.62 2.98
N VAL A 63 -1.37 -20.95 3.08
CA VAL A 63 -2.66 -21.46 2.62
C VAL A 63 -3.31 -20.46 1.67
N THR A 64 -4.12 -20.97 0.76
CA THR A 64 -4.96 -20.11 -0.11
C THR A 64 -6.19 -19.61 0.64
N TYR A 65 -6.80 -18.51 0.18
CA TYR A 65 -8.06 -17.99 0.74
C TYR A 65 -9.15 -19.08 0.80
N GLU A 66 -9.26 -19.90 -0.24
CA GLU A 66 -10.25 -21.00 -0.33
C GLU A 66 -10.05 -22.11 0.72
N GLU A 67 -8.83 -22.25 1.26
CA GLU A 67 -8.49 -23.24 2.27
C GLU A 67 -8.73 -22.73 3.70
N THR A 68 -9.02 -21.43 3.86
CA THR A 68 -9.22 -20.82 5.18
C THR A 68 -10.59 -21.18 5.78
N PRO A 69 -10.70 -21.27 7.12
CA PRO A 69 -11.95 -21.62 7.78
C PRO A 69 -13.01 -20.52 7.73
N PHE A 70 -12.66 -19.31 7.27
CA PHE A 70 -13.54 -18.16 7.10
C PHE A 70 -13.86 -17.88 5.61
N TYR A 71 -13.48 -18.77 4.70
CA TYR A 71 -13.79 -18.65 3.28
C TYR A 71 -15.29 -18.51 3.02
N GLY A 72 -15.67 -17.52 2.19
CA GLY A 72 -17.05 -17.27 1.80
C GLY A 72 -17.91 -16.62 2.89
N THR A 73 -17.28 -16.12 3.97
CA THR A 73 -17.98 -15.31 4.98
C THR A 73 -17.96 -13.83 4.57
N GLU A 74 -19.07 -13.12 4.81
CA GLU A 74 -19.17 -11.68 4.51
C GLU A 74 -18.09 -10.87 5.24
N ALA A 75 -17.76 -11.25 6.47
CA ALA A 75 -16.71 -10.60 7.26
C ALA A 75 -15.31 -10.74 6.64
N ALA A 76 -14.98 -11.89 6.04
CA ALA A 76 -13.71 -12.10 5.35
C ALA A 76 -13.63 -11.31 4.04
N ASP A 77 -14.72 -11.27 3.27
CA ASP A 77 -14.79 -10.49 2.04
C ASP A 77 -14.64 -8.98 2.33
N GLU A 78 -15.34 -8.45 3.33
CA GLU A 78 -15.18 -7.06 3.77
C GLU A 78 -13.75 -6.77 4.27
N PHE A 79 -13.12 -7.72 4.96
CA PHE A 79 -11.75 -7.57 5.42
C PHE A 79 -10.77 -7.45 4.25
N LEU A 80 -10.90 -8.30 3.23
CA LEU A 80 -10.09 -8.26 2.02
C LEU A 80 -10.28 -6.94 1.27
N GLU A 81 -11.51 -6.45 1.13
CA GLU A 81 -11.79 -5.15 0.49
C GLU A 81 -11.11 -3.99 1.24
N ARG A 82 -11.23 -3.95 2.58
CA ARG A 82 -10.58 -2.96 3.43
C ARG A 82 -9.06 -3.06 3.41
N TYR A 83 -8.52 -4.27 3.30
CA TYR A 83 -7.08 -4.50 3.17
C TYR A 83 -6.55 -3.97 1.84
N ASN A 84 -7.20 -4.31 0.73
CA ASN A 84 -6.84 -3.83 -0.60
C ASN A 84 -6.90 -2.31 -0.72
N THR A 85 -7.94 -1.69 -0.16
CA THR A 85 -8.06 -0.22 -0.13
C THR A 85 -6.88 0.42 0.60
N ARG A 86 -6.53 -0.09 1.79
CA ARG A 86 -5.38 0.43 2.55
C ARG A 86 -4.05 0.17 1.88
N LEU A 87 -3.88 -0.96 1.19
CA LEU A 87 -2.68 -1.22 0.39
C LEU A 87 -2.54 -0.20 -0.75
N ALA A 88 -3.64 0.11 -1.44
CA ALA A 88 -3.64 1.13 -2.50
C ALA A 88 -3.27 2.51 -1.94
N GLU A 89 -3.92 2.95 -0.84
CA GLU A 89 -3.60 4.22 -0.16
C GLU A 89 -2.15 4.28 0.31
N ARG A 90 -1.62 3.17 0.85
CA ARG A 90 -0.22 3.08 1.31
C ARG A 90 0.74 3.15 0.14
N LYS A 91 0.45 2.46 -0.97
CA LYS A 91 1.25 2.51 -2.20
C LYS A 91 1.30 3.94 -2.73
N GLU A 92 0.16 4.61 -2.84
CA GLU A 92 0.06 6.00 -3.28
C GLU A 92 0.89 6.93 -2.37
N THR A 93 0.72 6.82 -1.05
CA THR A 93 1.47 7.62 -0.08
C THR A 93 2.98 7.43 -0.24
N LEU A 94 3.44 6.18 -0.36
CA LEU A 94 4.87 5.87 -0.53
C LEU A 94 5.43 6.45 -1.83
N LEU A 95 4.67 6.41 -2.92
CA LEU A 95 5.07 6.98 -4.21
C LEU A 95 5.17 8.51 -4.14
N VAL A 96 4.19 9.17 -3.50
CA VAL A 96 4.23 10.62 -3.26
C VAL A 96 5.43 11.00 -2.39
N GLU A 97 5.70 10.26 -1.32
CA GLU A 97 6.88 10.47 -0.48
C GLU A 97 8.19 10.31 -1.25
N GLN A 98 8.30 9.28 -2.10
CA GLN A 98 9.47 9.08 -2.96
C GLN A 98 9.63 10.22 -3.97
N LYS A 99 8.55 10.65 -4.64
CA LYS A 99 8.55 11.80 -5.55
C LYS A 99 9.07 13.05 -4.85
N ASN A 100 8.58 13.33 -3.63
CA ASN A 100 9.00 14.48 -2.85
C ASN A 100 10.48 14.39 -2.43
N LYS A 101 10.96 13.20 -2.04
CA LYS A 101 12.39 12.99 -1.73
C LYS A 101 13.28 13.25 -2.94
N ILE A 102 12.89 12.80 -4.13
CA ILE A 102 13.62 13.05 -5.38
C ILE A 102 13.66 14.54 -5.70
N LYS A 103 12.51 15.22 -5.64
CA LYS A 103 12.43 16.68 -5.84
C LYS A 103 13.31 17.44 -4.85
N GLN A 104 13.29 17.05 -3.58
CA GLN A 104 14.12 17.68 -2.56
C GLN A 104 15.62 17.45 -2.81
N ALA A 105 16.03 16.21 -3.15
CA ALA A 105 17.42 15.91 -3.47
C ALA A 105 17.93 16.70 -4.69
N ARG A 106 17.06 16.96 -5.68
CA ARG A 106 17.37 17.83 -6.82
C ARG A 106 17.57 19.28 -6.38
N LYS A 107 16.64 19.83 -5.59
CA LYS A 107 16.76 21.20 -5.04
C LYS A 107 18.04 21.36 -4.23
N GLU A 108 18.38 20.38 -3.39
CA GLU A 108 19.62 20.39 -2.60
C GLU A 108 20.87 20.36 -3.48
N ARG A 109 20.87 19.54 -4.55
CA ARG A 109 21.97 19.46 -5.51
C ARG A 109 22.24 20.80 -6.20
N TYR A 110 21.18 21.54 -6.54
CA TYR A 110 21.29 22.79 -7.29
C TYR A 110 21.14 24.05 -6.45
N ALA A 111 21.07 23.95 -5.12
CA ALA A 111 20.77 25.07 -4.22
C ALA A 111 21.77 26.23 -4.32
N GLU A 112 23.04 25.93 -4.65
CA GLU A 112 24.12 26.92 -4.74
C GLU A 112 24.20 27.62 -6.10
N TYR A 113 23.46 27.14 -7.11
CA TYR A 113 23.51 27.66 -8.47
C TYR A 113 22.34 28.60 -8.74
N SER A 114 22.62 29.72 -9.41
CA SER A 114 21.60 30.60 -9.97
C SER A 114 20.98 30.00 -11.24
N ASP A 115 19.78 30.46 -11.60
CA ASP A 115 19.07 29.99 -12.79
C ASP A 115 19.89 30.20 -14.07
N LYS A 116 20.66 31.29 -14.13
CA LYS A 116 21.59 31.56 -15.23
C LYS A 116 22.71 30.53 -15.31
N GLU A 117 23.32 30.18 -14.18
CA GLU A 117 24.38 29.16 -14.13
C GLU A 117 23.86 27.77 -14.49
N LEU A 118 22.61 27.45 -14.12
CA LEU A 118 21.94 26.22 -14.51
C LEU A 118 21.66 26.17 -16.02
N ILE A 119 21.20 27.26 -16.63
CA ILE A 119 21.03 27.36 -18.09
C ILE A 119 22.37 27.20 -18.81
N GLU A 120 23.44 27.82 -18.32
CA GLU A 120 24.78 27.67 -18.88
C GLU A 120 25.28 26.21 -18.78
N GLN A 121 25.05 25.55 -17.64
CA GLN A 121 25.37 24.13 -17.47
C GLN A 121 24.56 23.23 -18.39
N PHE A 122 23.26 23.46 -18.51
CA PHE A 122 22.40 22.74 -19.45
C PHE A 122 22.92 22.85 -20.88
N ASN A 123 23.17 24.08 -21.36
CA ASN A 123 23.67 24.32 -22.71
C ASN A 123 25.02 23.62 -22.97
N GLN A 124 25.89 23.56 -21.96
CA GLN A 124 27.15 22.85 -22.05
C GLN A 124 26.94 21.33 -22.15
N LEU A 125 26.09 20.75 -21.29
CA LEU A 125 25.75 19.32 -21.32
C LEU A 125 25.08 18.91 -22.63
N HIS A 126 24.15 19.73 -23.12
CA HIS A 126 23.45 19.51 -24.38
C HIS A 126 24.43 19.53 -25.57
N LYS A 127 25.30 20.53 -25.63
CA LYS A 127 26.36 20.64 -26.64
C LYS A 127 27.34 19.46 -26.60
N ASP A 128 27.64 18.96 -25.41
CA ASP A 128 28.54 17.82 -25.22
C ASP A 128 27.84 16.47 -25.44
N LEU A 129 26.55 16.47 -25.78
CA LEU A 129 25.71 15.27 -25.93
C LEU A 129 25.77 14.38 -24.68
N ALA A 130 25.74 15.01 -23.50
CA ALA A 130 25.70 14.31 -22.22
C ALA A 130 24.44 13.43 -22.11
N PRO A 131 24.42 12.42 -21.21
CA PRO A 131 23.25 11.57 -21.03
C PRO A 131 21.97 12.38 -20.78
N TYR A 132 20.86 11.95 -21.39
CA TYR A 132 19.56 12.63 -21.32
C TYR A 132 19.13 12.88 -19.87
N GLU A 133 19.38 11.94 -18.98
CA GLU A 133 19.01 12.03 -17.56
C GLU A 133 19.70 13.21 -16.86
N GLN A 134 20.93 13.55 -17.26
CA GLN A 134 21.67 14.68 -16.70
C GLN A 134 21.14 16.00 -17.22
N GLN A 135 20.80 16.05 -18.52
CA GLN A 135 20.18 17.24 -19.13
C GLN A 135 18.80 17.50 -18.50
N MET A 136 17.99 16.44 -18.38
CA MET A 136 16.64 16.48 -17.82
C MET A 136 16.63 16.86 -16.34
N ASP A 137 17.60 16.41 -15.54
CA ASP A 137 17.68 16.78 -14.12
C ASP A 137 17.87 18.28 -13.91
N ILE A 138 18.65 18.95 -14.77
CA ILE A 138 18.81 20.42 -14.73
C ILE A 138 17.56 21.13 -15.25
N ILE A 139 17.00 20.69 -16.37
CA ILE A 139 15.79 21.30 -16.93
C ILE A 139 14.61 21.17 -15.96
N ALA A 140 14.43 20.02 -15.32
CA ALA A 140 13.39 19.83 -14.32
C ALA A 140 13.56 20.74 -13.10
N GLU A 141 14.80 21.08 -12.71
CA GLU A 141 15.04 22.09 -11.67
C GLU A 141 14.68 23.51 -12.17
N LEU A 142 15.05 23.86 -13.39
CA LEU A 142 14.72 25.16 -14.00
C LEU A 142 13.21 25.37 -14.14
N VAL A 143 12.47 24.32 -14.53
CA VAL A 143 11.01 24.31 -14.60
C VAL A 143 10.38 24.47 -13.21
N GLU A 144 10.84 23.70 -12.22
CA GLU A 144 10.34 23.80 -10.84
C GLU A 144 10.59 25.19 -10.21
N ARG A 145 11.67 25.89 -10.61
CA ARG A 145 11.94 27.28 -10.21
C ARG A 145 11.13 28.33 -10.97
N GLY A 146 10.46 27.94 -12.05
CA GLY A 146 9.77 28.85 -12.97
C GLY A 146 10.72 29.71 -13.81
N ALA A 147 11.99 29.29 -13.96
CA ALA A 147 12.97 29.96 -14.80
C ALA A 147 12.82 29.58 -16.28
N VAL A 148 12.22 28.42 -16.54
CA VAL A 148 11.90 27.86 -17.86
C VAL A 148 10.49 27.30 -17.80
N THR A 149 9.65 27.53 -18.82
CA THR A 149 8.33 26.88 -18.90
C THR A 149 8.45 25.46 -19.44
N GLU A 150 7.43 24.61 -19.26
CA GLU A 150 7.44 23.26 -19.84
C GLU A 150 7.54 23.29 -21.38
N GLU A 151 6.86 24.24 -22.02
CA GLU A 151 6.97 24.47 -23.47
C GLU A 151 8.41 24.85 -23.88
N GLU A 152 9.05 25.78 -23.17
CA GLU A 152 10.44 26.17 -23.42
C GLU A 152 11.40 25.00 -23.18
N ALA A 153 11.10 24.14 -22.21
CA ALA A 153 11.91 22.98 -21.89
C ALA A 153 11.88 21.92 -23.00
N VAL A 154 10.72 21.67 -23.61
CA VAL A 154 10.58 20.81 -24.81
C VAL A 154 11.44 21.35 -25.96
N GLU A 155 11.37 22.66 -26.21
CA GLU A 155 12.19 23.31 -27.23
C GLU A 155 13.69 23.21 -26.93
N LEU A 156 14.09 23.47 -25.68
CA LEU A 156 15.50 23.43 -25.24
C LEU A 156 16.09 22.03 -25.33
N MET A 157 15.31 21.00 -25.01
CA MET A 157 15.75 19.61 -25.06
C MET A 157 15.68 18.99 -26.45
N GLU A 158 15.06 19.68 -27.41
CA GLU A 158 14.88 19.21 -28.80
C GLU A 158 14.17 17.84 -28.87
N VAL A 159 13.15 17.65 -28.04
CA VAL A 159 12.33 16.43 -27.99
C VAL A 159 10.87 16.73 -28.29
N ASP A 160 10.09 15.70 -28.57
CA ASP A 160 8.65 15.85 -28.75
C ASP A 160 7.96 16.06 -27.39
N GLU A 161 6.92 16.88 -27.36
CA GLU A 161 6.13 17.17 -26.15
C GLU A 161 5.57 15.88 -25.50
N ALA A 162 5.25 14.87 -26.31
CA ALA A 162 4.75 13.58 -25.83
C ALA A 162 5.82 12.75 -25.08
N ASP A 163 7.11 13.06 -25.26
CA ASP A 163 8.23 12.32 -24.67
C ASP A 163 8.75 12.97 -23.38
N ILE A 164 8.23 14.15 -23.02
CA ILE A 164 8.53 14.87 -21.79
C ILE A 164 7.30 14.87 -20.89
N ASN A 165 7.51 14.48 -19.64
CA ASN A 165 6.57 14.77 -18.58
C ASN A 165 7.33 15.28 -17.35
N PHE A 166 7.16 16.57 -17.04
CA PHE A 166 7.73 17.20 -15.83
C PHE A 166 6.92 16.86 -14.58
N ASP A 167 5.64 16.59 -14.79
CA ASP A 167 4.82 15.93 -13.81
C ASP A 167 5.07 14.43 -13.89
N ILE A 168 5.77 13.88 -12.91
CA ILE A 168 5.63 12.43 -12.66
C ILE A 168 4.17 12.25 -12.22
N ASP A 169 3.27 12.09 -13.16
CA ASP A 169 1.85 11.90 -12.91
C ASP A 169 1.69 10.43 -12.54
N TYR A 170 1.30 10.21 -11.28
CA TYR A 170 0.86 8.89 -10.85
C TYR A 170 -0.66 8.98 -10.83
N ASP A 171 -1.27 8.64 -11.95
CA ASP A 171 -2.69 8.32 -11.99
C ASP A 171 -2.84 6.82 -11.67
N PRO A 172 -3.43 6.46 -10.51
CA PRO A 172 -3.67 5.07 -10.16
C PRO A 172 -4.65 4.37 -11.11
N GLU A 173 -5.53 5.10 -11.82
CA GLU A 173 -6.45 4.52 -12.82
C GLU A 173 -5.72 4.21 -14.14
N GLU A 174 -4.74 5.02 -14.53
CA GLU A 174 -3.94 4.79 -15.75
C GLU A 174 -2.86 3.70 -15.55
N ASN A 175 -2.38 3.52 -14.31
CA ASN A 175 -1.32 2.57 -13.96
C ASN A 175 -1.81 1.32 -13.21
N ALA A 176 -3.13 1.12 -13.12
CA ALA A 176 -3.68 -0.16 -12.70
C ALA A 176 -3.48 -1.17 -13.83
N GLU A 177 -2.60 -2.17 -13.62
CA GLU A 177 -2.60 -3.35 -14.49
C GLU A 177 -4.03 -3.92 -14.52
N GLU A 178 -4.61 -4.09 -15.72
CA GLU A 178 -5.90 -4.74 -15.88
C GLU A 178 -5.84 -6.10 -15.19
N ILE A 179 -6.53 -6.22 -14.04
CA ILE A 179 -6.71 -7.51 -13.40
C ILE A 179 -7.51 -8.36 -14.39
N PRO A 180 -6.96 -9.46 -14.93
CA PRO A 180 -7.72 -10.32 -15.82
C PRO A 180 -8.93 -10.83 -15.04
N THR A 181 -10.12 -10.49 -15.52
CA THR A 181 -11.37 -11.01 -14.99
C THR A 181 -11.47 -12.51 -15.32
N PRO A 182 -12.02 -13.34 -14.41
CA PRO A 182 -12.08 -14.79 -14.57
C PRO A 182 -12.94 -15.25 -15.76
#